data_AF-A0A6I3SKI6-F1
#
_entry.id   AF-A0A6I3SKI6-F1
#
_cell.length_a   1.000
_cell.length_b   1.000
_cell.length_c   1.000
_cell.angle_alpha   90.00
_cell.angle_beta   90.00
_cell.angle_gamma   90.00
#
_symmetry.space_group_name_H-M   'P 1'
#
loop_
_entity.id
_entity.type
_entity.pdbx_description
1 polymer ?
#
loop_
_entity_poly.entity_id
_entity_poly.type
_entity_poly.pdbx_seq_one_letter_code
_entity_poly.pdbx_strand_id
1 'polypeptide(L)'
;MDERETAQGAGASRKVKEPEFSEAKITDDLQTNLMQIDSELGVNVGFDVGCRKMDIAGRKAALYYVNGFTKDLDMLQIMRSLDDFEKGAKEKEQFSIDHLVDRYLFYLQVTKEAKIRQIYYHILSGRIAILFDGEKEAVIVEARQMPARQPEEPDIERVVRGSRDGFTETIVTNTALIRRRIRDPRLRFKLTQVGRRSQTDVCIAYIEDIADPHLIDEIMERVNSIDIDGLPMAEKTLEEFITGNDWNPYPRVRYTERPDVAAQHLLEGHVLVMCDTSPSVMIAPVTVFHHLEHAEEYRQNPPVGIYLRIVRYAAIFASLFVLPLWVLVTLHPTLLPPGLAFIGPKKMGNVPILAQVLIAEFGLDMLRMAAIHTPTPLATALGLIAAFMIGEVAINVGLFNPEIILYLAVAAVGSFATPSYELGQANRLVRLFLILMTAAFSWIGLLIGVLAFLALVIRTKSFGKPYFWPLAPINVKMIPVALLRAPVPAKRLRPQMLDPIDPDRLPDAYAGAAGGAAQGTPQTRKNQQGGSRKSSKTEREKVNKVKKNDSKVIPIIGTSKIEAPSQDNEKSSGSPRWRQQRRGLWTWFKTKMGGKKR
;
A
#
# COMPACT_ATOMS: atom_id res chain seq x y z
N MET A 1 -57.93 -6.18 -0.25
CA MET A 1 -57.25 -4.87 -0.42
C MET A 1 -56.59 -4.53 0.92
N ASP A 2 -55.76 -5.38 1.51
CA ASP A 2 -54.50 -6.00 1.08
C ASP A 2 -53.35 -5.01 0.84
N GLU A 3 -52.29 -5.27 1.60
CA GLU A 3 -50.92 -4.78 1.53
C GLU A 3 -50.60 -3.42 2.16
N ARG A 4 -50.67 -3.38 3.49
CA ARG A 4 -49.77 -2.57 4.34
C ARG A 4 -49.39 -3.31 5.63
N GLU A 5 -48.82 -4.50 5.51
CA GLU A 5 -48.13 -5.20 6.60
C GLU A 5 -46.93 -5.96 6.04
N THR A 6 -45.75 -5.34 6.01
CA THR A 6 -44.41 -5.98 6.16
C THR A 6 -43.33 -4.92 5.97
N ALA A 7 -43.05 -4.13 7.01
CA ALA A 7 -41.82 -3.31 7.08
C ALA A 7 -41.37 -3.09 8.54
N GLN A 8 -41.64 -4.06 9.42
CA GLN A 8 -41.12 -4.09 10.79
C GLN A 8 -40.33 -5.39 10.98
N GLY A 9 -39.05 -5.35 10.61
CA GLY A 9 -38.20 -6.54 10.68
C GLY A 9 -36.77 -6.29 10.22
N ALA A 10 -36.14 -5.19 10.64
CA ALA A 10 -34.72 -4.94 10.36
C ALA A 10 -34.07 -4.10 11.47
N GLY A 11 -34.19 -4.58 12.70
CA GLY A 11 -33.56 -3.99 13.89
C GLY A 11 -32.78 -5.04 14.68
N ALA A 12 -32.17 -6.01 14.01
CA ALA A 12 -31.25 -6.92 14.67
C ALA A 12 -29.90 -6.22 14.84
N SER A 13 -29.59 -5.83 16.07
CA SER A 13 -28.24 -5.45 16.50
C SER A 13 -27.28 -6.57 16.09
N ARG A 14 -26.59 -6.42 14.95
CA ARG A 14 -25.50 -7.32 14.54
C ARG A 14 -24.44 -7.22 15.63
N LYS A 15 -24.37 -8.23 16.50
CA LYS A 15 -23.20 -8.44 17.36
C LYS A 15 -22.01 -8.53 16.41
N VAL A 16 -21.08 -7.60 16.54
CA VAL A 16 -19.76 -7.67 15.92
C VAL A 16 -19.16 -8.98 16.40
N LYS A 17 -19.08 -9.99 15.52
CA LYS A 17 -18.26 -11.16 15.79
C LYS A 17 -16.83 -10.65 15.66
N GLU A 18 -16.10 -10.56 16.77
CA GLU A 18 -14.64 -10.61 16.69
C GLU A 18 -14.27 -11.80 15.77
N PRO A 19 -13.16 -11.75 15.03
CA PRO A 19 -12.62 -12.94 14.41
C PRO A 19 -12.20 -13.90 15.54
N GLU A 20 -13.18 -14.61 16.10
CA GLU A 20 -13.00 -15.70 17.04
C GLU A 20 -12.40 -16.86 16.24
N PHE A 21 -11.10 -16.77 15.98
CA PHE A 21 -10.34 -17.93 15.53
C PHE A 21 -10.51 -19.01 16.59
N SER A 22 -11.10 -20.13 16.18
CA SER A 22 -11.44 -21.22 17.08
C SER A 22 -10.26 -21.59 17.99
N GLU A 23 -10.44 -21.49 19.31
CA GLU A 23 -9.49 -22.02 20.29
C GLU A 23 -9.58 -23.55 20.42
N ALA A 24 -10.37 -24.20 19.55
CA ALA A 24 -10.48 -25.64 19.52
C ALA A 24 -9.11 -26.30 19.29
N LYS A 25 -8.98 -27.49 19.88
CA LYS A 25 -7.87 -28.40 19.61
C LYS A 25 -8.22 -29.26 18.41
N ILE A 26 -7.22 -29.71 17.67
CA ILE A 26 -7.41 -30.68 16.61
C ILE A 26 -7.96 -32.00 17.17
N THR A 27 -8.83 -32.63 16.40
CA THR A 27 -9.37 -33.95 16.70
C THR A 27 -8.41 -35.04 16.26
N ASP A 28 -8.66 -36.28 16.69
CA ASP A 28 -7.97 -37.47 16.18
C ASP A 28 -8.40 -37.85 14.75
N ASP A 29 -9.62 -37.52 14.34
CA ASP A 29 -10.05 -37.67 12.95
C ASP A 29 -9.44 -36.61 12.03
N LEU A 30 -8.62 -37.05 11.07
CA LEU A 30 -7.99 -36.18 10.10
C LEU A 30 -9.02 -35.52 9.16
N GLN A 31 -10.11 -36.19 8.79
CA GLN A 31 -11.07 -35.63 7.83
C GLN A 31 -11.78 -34.41 8.39
N THR A 32 -12.21 -34.47 9.66
CA THR A 32 -12.79 -33.32 10.37
C THR A 32 -11.81 -32.13 10.42
N ASN A 33 -10.55 -32.39 10.76
CA ASN A 33 -9.51 -31.35 10.78
C ASN A 33 -9.28 -30.73 9.40
N LEU A 34 -9.21 -31.55 8.34
CA LEU A 34 -9.04 -31.10 6.96
C LEU A 34 -10.19 -30.18 6.54
N MET A 35 -11.45 -30.58 6.76
CA MET A 35 -12.61 -29.76 6.41
C MET A 35 -12.57 -28.39 7.10
N GLN A 36 -12.20 -28.35 8.39
CA GLN A 36 -12.12 -27.10 9.14
C GLN A 36 -10.96 -26.20 8.66
N ILE A 37 -9.77 -26.77 8.47
CA ILE A 37 -8.57 -26.00 8.07
C ILE A 37 -8.68 -25.55 6.61
N ASP A 38 -9.11 -26.42 5.69
CA ASP A 38 -9.29 -26.10 4.27
C ASP A 38 -10.31 -24.98 4.07
N SER A 39 -11.41 -25.00 4.84
CA SER A 39 -12.45 -23.96 4.79
C SER A 39 -11.94 -22.61 5.30
N GLU A 40 -11.23 -22.58 6.43
CA GLU A 40 -10.78 -21.31 7.01
C GLU A 40 -9.63 -20.69 6.22
N LEU A 41 -8.63 -21.50 5.81
CA LEU A 41 -7.49 -21.05 5.00
C LEU A 41 -7.83 -20.86 3.51
N GLY A 42 -8.96 -21.41 3.05
CA GLY A 42 -9.39 -21.29 1.67
C GLY A 42 -8.47 -22.01 0.68
N VAL A 43 -7.99 -23.21 1.04
CA VAL A 43 -6.99 -23.98 0.26
C VAL A 43 -7.44 -24.32 -1.16
N ASN A 44 -8.75 -24.45 -1.38
CA ASN A 44 -9.34 -24.70 -2.71
C ASN A 44 -9.90 -23.43 -3.38
N VAL A 45 -9.79 -22.28 -2.70
CA VAL A 45 -10.27 -20.98 -3.19
C VAL A 45 -9.10 -20.13 -3.66
N GLY A 46 -8.02 -20.08 -2.87
CA GLY A 46 -6.79 -19.41 -3.22
C GLY A 46 -5.69 -20.38 -3.62
N PHE A 47 -4.72 -19.90 -4.40
CA PHE A 47 -3.58 -20.74 -4.83
C PHE A 47 -2.36 -20.63 -3.92
N ASP A 48 -2.35 -19.72 -2.94
CA ASP A 48 -1.14 -19.39 -2.19
C ASP A 48 -0.89 -20.33 -0.99
N VAL A 49 -1.94 -20.93 -0.43
CA VAL A 49 -1.84 -21.98 0.61
C VAL A 49 -2.09 -23.34 -0.05
N GLY A 50 -1.11 -24.24 0.05
CA GLY A 50 -1.21 -25.60 -0.45
C GLY A 50 -1.50 -26.60 0.66
N CYS A 51 -2.28 -27.63 0.35
CA CYS A 51 -2.42 -28.85 1.16
C CYS A 51 -2.07 -30.07 0.30
N ARG A 52 -1.08 -30.84 0.73
CA ARG A 52 -0.74 -32.13 0.12
C ARG A 52 -1.17 -33.27 1.03
N LYS A 53 -2.14 -34.07 0.57
CA LYS A 53 -2.58 -35.31 1.23
C LYS A 53 -1.66 -36.46 0.82
N MET A 54 -1.30 -37.31 1.76
CA MET A 54 -0.41 -38.46 1.54
C MET A 54 -0.66 -39.56 2.58
N ASP A 55 -0.17 -40.76 2.31
CA ASP A 55 -0.14 -41.85 3.29
C ASP A 55 1.30 -42.04 3.75
N ILE A 56 1.53 -42.03 5.06
CA ILE A 56 2.85 -42.20 5.67
C ILE A 56 2.75 -43.28 6.73
N ALA A 57 3.58 -44.32 6.62
CA ALA A 57 3.65 -45.41 7.60
C ALA A 57 2.27 -46.03 7.92
N GLY A 58 1.42 -46.20 6.90
CA GLY A 58 0.08 -46.78 7.03
C GLY A 58 -0.99 -45.84 7.61
N ARG A 59 -0.67 -44.56 7.82
CA ARG A 59 -1.62 -43.53 8.27
C ARG A 59 -1.80 -42.43 7.22
N LYS A 60 -3.03 -41.93 7.10
CA LYS A 60 -3.30 -40.75 6.29
C LYS A 60 -2.64 -39.52 6.95
N ALA A 61 -2.09 -38.64 6.15
CA ALA A 61 -1.45 -37.42 6.57
C ALA A 61 -1.75 -36.26 5.61
N ALA A 62 -1.67 -35.05 6.13
CA ALA A 62 -1.86 -33.82 5.36
C ALA A 62 -0.78 -32.79 5.71
N LEU A 63 -0.11 -32.29 4.68
CA LEU A 63 0.96 -31.30 4.80
C LEU A 63 0.49 -29.96 4.24
N TYR A 64 0.46 -28.95 5.10
CA TYR A 64 0.08 -27.57 4.78
C TYR A 64 1.30 -26.66 4.70
N TYR A 65 1.28 -25.78 3.72
CA TYR A 65 2.37 -24.84 3.45
C TYR A 65 1.86 -23.61 2.68
N VAL A 66 2.64 -22.52 2.70
CA VAL A 66 2.40 -21.33 1.88
C VAL A 66 3.41 -21.35 0.74
N ASN A 67 2.94 -21.42 -0.51
CA ASN A 67 3.75 -21.60 -1.72
C ASN A 67 4.90 -20.59 -1.81
N GLY A 68 4.63 -19.31 -1.52
CA GLY A 68 5.63 -18.24 -1.58
C GLY A 68 6.64 -18.20 -0.42
N PHE A 69 6.50 -19.06 0.60
CA PHE A 69 7.40 -19.13 1.75
C PHE A 69 8.20 -20.43 1.85
N THR A 70 7.98 -21.38 0.93
CA THR A 70 8.67 -22.67 0.94
C THR A 70 9.56 -22.82 -0.29
N LYS A 71 10.75 -23.41 -0.12
CA LYS A 71 11.60 -23.79 -1.24
C LYS A 71 11.50 -25.28 -1.55
N ASP A 72 11.73 -25.59 -2.82
CA ASP A 72 11.72 -26.97 -3.32
C ASP A 72 12.71 -27.88 -2.59
N LEU A 73 13.90 -27.39 -2.25
CA LEU A 73 14.91 -28.17 -1.54
C LEU A 73 14.51 -28.51 -0.10
N ASP A 74 13.92 -27.55 0.61
CA ASP A 74 13.43 -27.75 1.98
C ASP A 74 12.27 -28.75 1.98
N MET A 75 11.33 -28.59 1.05
CA MET A 75 10.24 -29.54 0.84
C MET A 75 10.74 -30.93 0.46
N LEU A 76 11.72 -31.03 -0.45
CA LEU A 76 12.33 -32.31 -0.85
C LEU A 76 12.99 -33.01 0.34
N GLN A 77 13.69 -32.27 1.20
CA GLN A 77 14.34 -32.83 2.38
C GLN A 77 13.32 -33.35 3.39
N ILE A 78 12.22 -32.62 3.61
CA ILE A 78 11.11 -33.09 4.46
C ILE A 78 10.50 -34.36 3.88
N MET A 79 10.24 -34.40 2.57
CA MET A 79 9.68 -35.60 1.92
C MET A 79 10.61 -36.81 2.04
N ARG A 80 11.93 -36.61 1.93
CA ARG A 80 12.92 -37.69 2.16
C ARG A 80 12.89 -38.19 3.61
N SER A 81 12.86 -37.28 4.58
CA SER A 81 12.71 -37.65 6.00
C SER A 81 11.43 -38.45 6.27
N LEU A 82 10.32 -38.11 5.61
CA LEU A 82 9.06 -38.84 5.72
C LEU A 82 9.11 -40.23 5.05
N ASP A 83 9.78 -40.35 3.90
CA ASP A 83 10.00 -41.64 3.20
C ASP A 83 10.90 -42.59 4.03
N ASP A 84 11.97 -42.06 4.62
CA ASP A 84 12.84 -42.84 5.51
C ASP A 84 12.09 -43.29 6.76
N PHE A 85 11.21 -42.45 7.30
CA PHE A 85 10.33 -42.82 8.40
C PHE A 85 9.33 -43.91 8.00
N GLU A 86 8.74 -43.85 6.80
CA GLU A 86 7.84 -44.88 6.29
C GLU A 86 8.53 -46.24 6.21
N LYS A 87 9.76 -46.29 5.67
CA LYS A 87 10.57 -47.52 5.60
C LYS A 87 10.83 -48.10 7.00
N GLY A 88 11.28 -47.26 7.92
CA GLY A 88 11.58 -47.68 9.30
C GLY A 88 10.35 -48.10 10.10
N ALA A 89 9.19 -47.47 9.86
CA ALA A 89 7.94 -47.82 10.52
C ALA A 89 7.36 -49.14 10.01
N LYS A 90 7.51 -49.45 8.71
CA LYS A 90 7.11 -50.76 8.14
C LYS A 90 7.90 -51.92 8.74
N GLU A 91 9.17 -51.72 9.07
CA GLU A 91 10.02 -52.76 9.68
C GLU A 91 9.68 -53.03 11.16
N LYS A 92 9.09 -52.05 11.87
CA LYS A 92 8.88 -52.11 13.34
C LYS A 92 7.41 -52.06 13.77
N GLU A 93 6.48 -51.95 12.83
CA GLU A 93 5.01 -51.89 13.02
C GLU A 93 4.51 -50.84 14.04
N GLN A 94 5.26 -49.77 14.29
CA GLN A 94 4.86 -48.78 15.29
C GLN A 94 5.00 -47.35 14.77
N PHE A 95 3.85 -46.72 14.52
CA PHE A 95 3.76 -45.29 14.26
C PHE A 95 3.82 -44.51 15.58
N SER A 96 4.73 -43.54 15.67
CA SER A 96 4.78 -42.57 16.76
C SER A 96 5.26 -41.23 16.23
N ILE A 97 4.51 -40.16 16.53
CA ILE A 97 4.92 -38.79 16.21
C ILE A 97 6.25 -38.45 16.89
N ASP A 98 6.44 -38.86 18.15
CA ASP A 98 7.68 -38.56 18.89
C ASP A 98 8.88 -39.21 18.21
N HIS A 99 8.73 -40.46 17.74
CA HIS A 99 9.79 -41.15 17.01
C HIS A 99 10.10 -40.49 15.66
N LEU A 100 9.09 -39.98 14.94
CA LEU A 100 9.29 -39.20 13.71
C LEU A 100 10.08 -37.92 14.00
N VAL A 101 9.66 -37.16 15.00
CA VAL A 101 10.27 -35.86 15.35
C VAL A 101 11.71 -36.04 15.86
N ASP A 102 11.94 -36.99 16.77
CA ASP A 102 13.23 -37.12 17.45
C ASP A 102 14.31 -37.81 16.58
N ARG A 103 13.91 -38.61 15.59
CA ARG A 103 14.83 -39.51 14.88
C ARG A 103 14.90 -39.33 13.36
N TYR A 104 13.88 -38.75 12.72
CA TYR A 104 13.83 -38.65 11.25
C TYR A 104 13.75 -37.22 10.74
N LEU A 105 13.10 -36.32 11.48
CA LEU A 105 13.02 -34.90 11.12
C LEU A 105 14.26 -34.13 11.61
N PHE A 106 15.33 -34.17 10.81
CA PHE A 106 16.61 -33.48 11.10
C PHE A 106 16.58 -31.96 10.85
N TYR A 107 15.44 -31.29 11.07
CA TYR A 107 15.35 -29.83 11.02
C TYR A 107 15.74 -29.20 12.36
N LEU A 108 16.34 -28.00 12.33
CA LEU A 108 16.81 -27.32 13.54
C LEU A 108 15.70 -27.02 14.56
N GLN A 109 14.47 -26.80 14.09
CA GLN A 109 13.32 -26.53 14.93
C GLN A 109 12.10 -27.31 14.42
N VAL A 110 11.68 -28.28 15.21
CA VAL A 110 10.45 -29.05 15.04
C VAL A 110 9.68 -28.97 16.36
N THR A 111 8.41 -28.63 16.29
CA THR A 111 7.54 -28.51 17.46
C THR A 111 6.21 -29.20 17.23
N LYS A 112 5.54 -29.64 18.28
CA LYS A 112 4.19 -30.20 18.21
C LYS A 112 3.19 -29.15 18.68
N GLU A 113 2.06 -29.04 17.99
CA GLU A 113 1.02 -28.08 18.34
C GLU A 113 -0.38 -28.68 18.21
N ALA A 114 -1.21 -28.49 19.24
CA ALA A 114 -2.56 -29.05 19.30
C ALA A 114 -3.65 -28.00 19.02
N LYS A 115 -3.36 -26.70 19.22
CA LYS A 115 -4.37 -25.64 19.07
C LYS A 115 -4.47 -25.21 17.61
N ILE A 116 -5.68 -25.24 17.07
CA ILE A 116 -5.95 -24.90 15.66
C ILE A 116 -5.49 -23.47 15.33
N ARG A 117 -5.76 -22.50 16.21
CA ARG A 117 -5.30 -21.12 16.06
C ARG A 117 -3.77 -20.99 15.93
N GLN A 118 -3.01 -21.79 16.67
CA GLN A 118 -1.54 -21.78 16.59
C GLN A 118 -1.06 -22.46 15.31
N ILE A 119 -1.75 -23.51 14.87
CA ILE A 119 -1.50 -24.15 13.56
C ILE A 119 -1.69 -23.13 12.43
N TYR A 120 -2.79 -22.36 12.43
CA TYR A 120 -2.99 -21.28 11.44
C TYR A 120 -1.84 -20.26 11.46
N TYR A 121 -1.44 -19.81 12.66
CA TYR A 121 -0.32 -18.88 12.80
C TYR A 121 0.98 -19.47 12.23
N HIS A 122 1.27 -20.74 12.49
CA HIS A 122 2.46 -21.41 11.96
C HIS A 122 2.44 -21.49 10.43
N ILE A 123 1.34 -21.98 9.84
CA ILE A 123 1.18 -22.07 8.39
C ILE A 123 1.35 -20.68 7.74
N LEU A 124 0.59 -19.69 8.21
CA LEU A 124 0.60 -18.33 7.64
C LEU A 124 1.91 -17.56 7.91
N SER A 125 2.71 -18.01 8.88
CA SER A 125 4.07 -17.50 9.10
C SER A 125 5.13 -18.14 8.19
N GLY A 126 4.73 -19.09 7.35
CA GLY A 126 5.58 -19.80 6.38
C GLY A 126 6.16 -21.13 6.88
N ARG A 127 5.74 -21.61 8.06
CA ARG A 127 6.15 -22.94 8.56
C ARG A 127 5.28 -24.01 7.92
N ILE A 128 5.80 -25.23 7.87
CA ILE A 128 5.07 -26.38 7.35
C ILE A 128 4.37 -27.08 8.52
N ALA A 129 3.08 -27.37 8.36
CA ALA A 129 2.31 -28.12 9.35
C ALA A 129 1.91 -29.48 8.78
N ILE A 130 2.20 -30.56 9.50
CA ILE A 130 1.88 -31.93 9.11
C ILE A 130 0.90 -32.50 10.13
N LEU A 131 -0.27 -32.90 9.67
CA LEU A 131 -1.30 -33.57 10.47
C LEU A 131 -1.33 -35.05 10.11
N PHE A 132 -1.52 -35.91 11.11
CA PHE A 132 -1.63 -37.36 10.95
C PHE A 132 -2.97 -37.84 11.49
N ASP A 133 -3.54 -38.86 10.84
CA ASP A 133 -4.76 -39.50 11.28
C ASP A 133 -4.55 -40.29 12.59
N GLY A 134 -5.52 -40.19 13.49
CA GLY A 134 -5.47 -40.74 14.84
C GLY A 134 -4.66 -39.93 15.85
N GLU A 135 -4.10 -38.78 15.47
CA GLU A 135 -3.22 -37.96 16.33
C GLU A 135 -3.86 -36.61 16.68
N LYS A 136 -3.59 -36.14 17.91
CA LYS A 136 -4.16 -34.87 18.44
C LYS A 136 -3.15 -33.72 18.45
N GLU A 137 -2.00 -33.92 17.81
CA GLU A 137 -0.93 -32.94 17.67
C GLU A 137 -0.47 -32.86 16.21
N ALA A 138 -0.30 -31.64 15.70
CA ALA A 138 0.31 -31.39 14.40
C ALA A 138 1.81 -31.19 14.57
N VAL A 139 2.60 -31.74 13.65
CA VAL A 139 4.05 -31.53 13.59
C VAL A 139 4.33 -30.27 12.80
N ILE A 140 5.00 -29.30 13.42
CA ILE A 140 5.37 -28.02 12.82
C ILE A 140 6.86 -28.03 12.53
N VAL A 141 7.23 -27.84 11.26
CA VAL A 141 8.62 -27.80 10.79
C VAL A 141 8.97 -26.37 10.38
N GLU A 142 10.04 -25.82 10.97
CA GLU A 142 10.57 -24.50 10.62
C GLU A 142 11.41 -24.58 9.34
N ALA A 143 10.73 -24.55 8.20
CA ALA A 143 11.33 -24.54 6.87
C ALA A 143 11.01 -23.26 6.09
N ARG A 144 10.67 -22.17 6.79
CA ARG A 144 10.24 -20.94 6.14
C ARG A 144 11.42 -20.23 5.48
N GLN A 145 11.21 -19.78 4.26
CA GLN A 145 12.08 -18.87 3.57
C GLN A 145 11.28 -17.72 2.99
N MET A 146 11.47 -16.54 3.57
CA MET A 146 10.85 -15.33 3.05
C MET A 146 11.61 -14.86 1.80
N PRO A 147 10.94 -14.22 0.83
CA PRO A 147 11.60 -13.60 -0.31
C PRO A 147 12.77 -12.72 0.16
N ALA A 148 13.99 -13.13 -0.20
CA ALA A 148 15.26 -12.52 0.25
C ALA A 148 16.14 -12.04 -0.91
N ARG A 149 15.69 -12.17 -2.16
CA ARG A 149 16.26 -11.41 -3.28
C ARG A 149 15.87 -9.96 -3.04
N GLN A 150 16.83 -9.03 -3.05
CA GLN A 150 16.58 -7.62 -2.68
C GLN A 150 15.47 -7.08 -3.59
N PRO A 151 14.23 -6.94 -3.11
CA PRO A 151 13.22 -6.31 -3.93
C PRO A 151 13.70 -4.86 -4.03
N GLU A 152 13.87 -4.38 -5.27
CA GLU A 152 14.41 -3.06 -5.52
C GLU A 152 13.45 -2.01 -4.97
N GLU A 153 14.00 -0.83 -4.65
CA GLU A 153 13.16 0.25 -4.16
C GLU A 153 12.14 0.62 -5.24
N PRO A 154 10.84 0.72 -4.92
CA PRO A 154 9.81 1.15 -5.87
C PRO A 154 10.23 2.43 -6.59
N ASP A 155 10.22 2.43 -7.92
CA ASP A 155 10.67 3.57 -8.71
C ASP A 155 9.67 4.74 -8.61
N ILE A 156 8.38 4.42 -8.57
CA ILE A 156 7.29 5.40 -8.57
C ILE A 156 7.01 5.93 -7.16
N GLU A 157 7.12 5.09 -6.14
CA GLU A 157 6.67 5.41 -4.77
C GLU A 157 7.83 5.39 -3.75
N ARG A 158 8.88 6.17 -4.02
CA ARG A 158 10.06 6.29 -3.15
C ARG A 158 9.77 6.99 -1.83
N VAL A 159 10.50 6.59 -0.79
CA VAL A 159 10.27 7.07 0.57
C VAL A 159 11.53 7.11 1.40
N VAL A 160 11.58 8.02 2.38
CA VAL A 160 12.81 8.24 3.16
C VAL A 160 13.01 7.14 4.22
N ARG A 161 11.92 6.64 4.84
CA ARG A 161 12.02 5.73 6.00
C ARG A 161 10.99 4.61 6.07
N GLY A 162 11.32 3.37 5.71
CA GLY A 162 10.48 2.18 5.93
C GLY A 162 10.71 1.15 4.84
N SER A 163 9.72 0.30 4.54
CA SER A 163 9.82 -0.70 3.47
C SER A 163 10.37 -0.14 2.17
N ARG A 164 11.39 -0.84 1.66
CA ARG A 164 11.98 -0.67 0.33
C ARG A 164 11.68 -1.85 -0.58
N ASP A 165 10.96 -2.85 -0.08
CA ASP A 165 10.55 -3.97 -0.90
C ASP A 165 9.44 -3.54 -1.86
N GLY A 166 9.74 -3.51 -3.16
CA GLY A 166 8.74 -3.43 -4.22
C GLY A 166 8.18 -4.79 -4.61
N PHE A 167 7.03 -4.77 -5.28
CA PHE A 167 6.51 -5.90 -6.04
C PHE A 167 7.44 -6.24 -7.22
N THR A 168 7.28 -7.44 -7.76
CA THR A 168 8.08 -8.01 -8.85
C THR A 168 7.17 -8.55 -9.93
N GLU A 169 7.71 -8.97 -11.07
CA GLU A 169 6.94 -9.49 -12.20
C GLU A 169 6.31 -10.87 -11.96
N THR A 170 6.57 -11.50 -10.80
CA THR A 170 6.08 -12.85 -10.47
C THR A 170 4.94 -12.80 -9.44
N ILE A 171 3.75 -13.28 -9.82
CA ILE A 171 2.57 -13.32 -8.94
C ILE A 171 2.86 -14.02 -7.59
N VAL A 172 3.54 -15.18 -7.61
CA VAL A 172 3.81 -15.97 -6.38
C VAL A 172 4.65 -15.18 -5.38
N THR A 173 5.62 -14.39 -5.86
CA THR A 173 6.42 -13.51 -5.00
C THR A 173 5.56 -12.38 -4.44
N ASN A 174 4.68 -11.79 -5.27
CA ASN A 174 3.82 -10.68 -4.87
C ASN A 174 2.81 -11.10 -3.79
N THR A 175 2.19 -12.27 -3.92
CA THR A 175 1.31 -12.81 -2.87
C THR A 175 2.06 -13.08 -1.58
N ALA A 176 3.30 -13.60 -1.65
CA ALA A 176 4.16 -13.78 -0.48
C ALA A 176 4.48 -12.46 0.24
N LEU A 177 4.76 -11.39 -0.52
CA LEU A 177 5.03 -10.05 0.03
C LEU A 177 3.82 -9.45 0.76
N ILE A 178 2.61 -9.71 0.27
CA ILE A 178 1.34 -9.34 0.94
C ILE A 178 1.12 -10.21 2.19
N ARG A 179 1.24 -11.54 2.06
CA ARG A 179 1.03 -12.51 3.16
C ARG A 179 2.01 -12.30 4.31
N ARG A 180 3.21 -11.78 4.03
CA ARG A 180 4.21 -11.42 5.06
C ARG A 180 3.69 -10.33 6.02
N ARG A 181 2.80 -9.46 5.52
CA ARG A 181 2.17 -8.36 6.28
C ARG A 181 0.81 -8.75 6.85
N ILE A 182 0.03 -9.52 6.09
CA ILE A 182 -1.31 -9.97 6.47
C ILE A 182 -1.30 -11.48 6.66
N ARG A 183 -1.28 -11.91 7.92
CA ARG A 183 -1.37 -13.33 8.32
C ARG A 183 -2.78 -13.69 8.76
N ASP A 184 -3.75 -13.23 7.97
CA ASP A 184 -5.16 -13.53 8.20
C ASP A 184 -5.54 -14.81 7.43
N PRO A 185 -6.14 -15.82 8.08
CA PRO A 185 -6.68 -17.00 7.42
C PRO A 185 -7.66 -16.69 6.30
N ARG A 186 -8.42 -15.58 6.39
CA ARG A 186 -9.50 -15.17 5.47
C ARG A 186 -9.03 -14.34 4.29
N LEU A 187 -7.73 -14.04 4.20
CA LEU A 187 -7.15 -13.44 3.01
C LEU A 187 -7.10 -14.49 1.88
N ARG A 188 -7.79 -14.19 0.78
CA ARG A 188 -7.93 -15.04 -0.41
C ARG A 188 -7.12 -14.47 -1.57
N PHE A 189 -6.56 -15.35 -2.39
CA PHE A 189 -5.86 -15.03 -3.63
C PHE A 189 -6.41 -15.91 -4.76
N LYS A 190 -7.48 -15.48 -5.42
CA LYS A 190 -8.12 -16.24 -6.50
C LYS A 190 -7.34 -16.07 -7.80
N LEU A 191 -6.87 -17.17 -8.37
CA LEU A 191 -6.19 -17.17 -9.67
C LEU A 191 -7.22 -17.43 -10.79
N THR A 192 -7.15 -16.65 -11.85
CA THR A 192 -7.87 -16.88 -13.11
C THR A 192 -6.93 -16.65 -14.28
N GLN A 193 -7.31 -17.10 -15.47
CA GLN A 193 -6.51 -17.00 -16.68
C GLN A 193 -7.23 -16.17 -17.73
N VAL A 194 -6.52 -15.24 -18.34
CA VAL A 194 -7.05 -14.35 -19.38
C VAL A 194 -6.23 -14.51 -20.66
N GLY A 195 -6.92 -14.71 -21.79
CA GLY A 195 -6.33 -14.74 -23.13
C GLY A 195 -6.50 -16.08 -23.86
N ARG A 196 -6.65 -16.02 -25.19
CA ARG A 196 -6.87 -17.18 -26.07
C ARG A 196 -5.60 -17.86 -26.53
N ARG A 197 -4.58 -17.08 -26.91
CA ARG A 197 -3.30 -17.58 -27.45
C ARG A 197 -2.26 -17.70 -26.36
N SER A 198 -2.22 -16.71 -25.47
CA SER A 198 -1.40 -16.70 -24.27
C SER A 198 -2.33 -16.52 -23.09
N GLN A 199 -2.43 -17.57 -22.27
CA GLN A 199 -3.19 -17.56 -21.03
C GLN A 199 -2.32 -16.90 -19.95
N THR A 200 -2.55 -15.61 -19.71
CA THR A 200 -1.86 -14.87 -18.66
C THR A 200 -2.59 -15.08 -17.34
N ASP A 201 -1.85 -15.43 -16.29
CA ASP A 201 -2.40 -15.57 -14.95
C ASP A 201 -2.74 -14.19 -14.36
N VAL A 202 -3.94 -14.07 -13.79
CA VAL A 202 -4.45 -12.88 -13.10
C VAL A 202 -4.91 -13.30 -11.71
N CYS A 203 -4.39 -12.64 -10.68
CA CYS A 203 -4.76 -12.91 -9.29
C CYS A 203 -5.63 -11.78 -8.72
N ILE A 204 -6.77 -12.15 -8.15
CA ILE A 204 -7.67 -11.26 -7.42
C ILE A 204 -7.51 -11.53 -5.92
N ALA A 205 -7.04 -10.54 -5.17
CA ALA A 205 -6.80 -10.65 -3.73
C ALA A 205 -7.78 -9.80 -2.92
N TYR A 206 -8.34 -10.38 -1.85
CA TYR A 206 -9.30 -9.73 -0.96
C TYR A 206 -9.37 -10.45 0.39
N ILE A 207 -9.93 -9.78 1.40
CA ILE A 207 -10.21 -10.41 2.71
C ILE A 207 -11.71 -10.70 2.78
N GLU A 208 -12.07 -11.98 2.91
CA GLU A 208 -13.43 -12.49 2.72
C GLU A 208 -14.47 -11.89 3.68
N ASP A 209 -14.10 -11.59 4.91
CA ASP A 209 -14.99 -11.02 5.93
C ASP A 209 -14.94 -9.49 6.01
N ILE A 210 -14.20 -8.84 5.12
CA ILE A 210 -14.10 -7.37 5.06
C ILE A 210 -14.66 -6.86 3.74
N ALA A 211 -14.22 -7.41 2.60
CA ALA A 211 -14.56 -6.89 1.29
C ALA A 211 -16.02 -7.17 0.90
N ASP A 212 -16.62 -6.27 0.11
CA ASP A 212 -17.98 -6.40 -0.43
C ASP A 212 -18.04 -7.58 -1.44
N PRO A 213 -18.86 -8.63 -1.19
CA PRO A 213 -18.97 -9.76 -2.09
C PRO A 213 -19.42 -9.37 -3.50
N HIS A 214 -20.31 -8.38 -3.62
CA HIS A 214 -20.80 -7.92 -4.92
C HIS A 214 -19.68 -7.31 -5.78
N LEU A 215 -18.78 -6.57 -5.14
CA LEU A 215 -17.60 -6.00 -5.81
C LEU A 215 -16.65 -7.10 -6.29
N ILE A 216 -16.42 -8.13 -5.48
CA ILE A 216 -15.56 -9.26 -5.83
C ILE A 216 -16.13 -10.00 -7.04
N ASP A 217 -17.44 -10.28 -7.03
CA ASP A 217 -18.15 -10.95 -8.13
C ASP A 217 -18.13 -10.10 -9.41
N GLU A 218 -18.38 -8.80 -9.32
CA GLU A 218 -18.31 -7.88 -10.45
C GLU A 218 -16.90 -7.87 -11.09
N ILE A 219 -15.84 -7.79 -10.28
CA ILE A 219 -14.47 -7.83 -10.79
C ILE A 219 -14.17 -9.19 -11.44
N MET A 220 -14.55 -10.29 -10.80
CA MET A 220 -14.34 -11.63 -11.35
C MET A 220 -15.07 -11.82 -12.69
N GLU A 221 -16.34 -11.40 -12.78
CA GLU A 221 -17.13 -11.49 -14.00
C GLU A 221 -16.50 -10.67 -15.12
N ARG A 222 -16.09 -9.43 -14.83
CA ARG A 222 -15.41 -8.57 -15.82
C ARG A 222 -14.11 -9.19 -16.30
N VAL A 223 -13.26 -9.71 -15.41
CA VAL A 223 -11.98 -10.36 -15.78
C VAL A 223 -12.22 -11.61 -16.62
N ASN A 224 -13.19 -12.45 -16.24
CA ASN A 224 -13.49 -13.69 -16.96
C ASN A 224 -14.19 -13.45 -18.31
N SER A 225 -14.81 -12.29 -18.50
CA SER A 225 -15.46 -11.90 -19.77
C SER A 225 -14.48 -11.43 -20.85
N ILE A 226 -13.19 -11.27 -20.52
CA ILE A 226 -12.18 -10.74 -21.43
C ILE A 226 -11.82 -11.79 -22.48
N ASP A 227 -12.13 -11.50 -23.74
CA ASP A 227 -11.70 -12.29 -24.89
C ASP A 227 -10.68 -11.52 -25.74
N ILE A 228 -9.40 -11.80 -25.53
CA ILE A 228 -8.25 -11.23 -26.26
C ILE A 228 -7.21 -12.32 -26.55
N ASP A 229 -6.26 -12.10 -27.47
CA ASP A 229 -5.19 -13.05 -27.74
C ASP A 229 -4.25 -13.29 -26.55
N GLY A 230 -3.99 -12.28 -25.72
CA GLY A 230 -3.18 -12.37 -24.50
C GLY A 230 -2.91 -10.99 -23.88
N LEU A 231 -2.26 -10.95 -22.72
CA LEU A 231 -1.95 -9.72 -21.98
C LEU A 231 -0.42 -9.44 -21.87
N PRO A 232 0.31 -9.25 -22.99
CA PRO A 232 1.76 -9.00 -22.93
C PRO A 232 2.14 -7.66 -22.29
N MET A 233 1.21 -6.69 -22.27
CA MET A 233 1.36 -5.40 -21.57
C MET A 233 0.69 -5.41 -20.18
N ALA A 234 0.37 -6.61 -19.69
CA ALA A 234 -0.10 -6.93 -18.35
C ALA A 234 -1.26 -6.04 -17.82
N GLU A 235 -1.00 -5.22 -16.81
CA GLU A 235 -2.01 -4.61 -15.95
C GLU A 235 -2.78 -3.45 -16.60
N LYS A 236 -2.17 -2.68 -17.52
CA LYS A 236 -2.88 -1.55 -18.14
C LYS A 236 -3.91 -2.02 -19.15
N THR A 237 -3.56 -3.01 -19.96
CA THR A 237 -4.52 -3.66 -20.88
C THR A 237 -5.65 -4.30 -20.09
N LEU A 238 -5.34 -4.98 -18.98
CA LEU A 238 -6.35 -5.53 -18.10
C LEU A 238 -7.26 -4.44 -17.50
N GLU A 239 -6.71 -3.31 -17.06
CA GLU A 239 -7.48 -2.15 -16.57
C GLU A 239 -8.52 -1.68 -17.59
N GLU A 240 -8.14 -1.49 -18.85
CA GLU A 240 -9.03 -0.98 -19.90
C GLU A 240 -10.25 -1.89 -20.12
N PHE A 241 -10.05 -3.21 -20.07
CA PHE A 241 -11.15 -4.17 -20.17
C PHE A 241 -12.05 -4.16 -18.92
N ILE A 242 -11.48 -4.16 -17.71
CA ILE A 242 -12.27 -4.23 -16.47
C ILE A 242 -12.94 -2.91 -16.12
N THR A 243 -12.42 -1.76 -16.53
CA THR A 243 -12.99 -0.44 -16.20
C THR A 243 -13.93 0.09 -17.30
N GLY A 244 -13.84 -0.47 -18.51
CA GLY A 244 -14.61 -0.08 -19.68
C GLY A 244 -13.91 1.00 -20.51
N ASN A 245 -14.17 0.99 -21.82
CA ASN A 245 -13.52 1.85 -22.81
C ASN A 245 -14.16 3.26 -22.87
N ASP A 246 -13.91 4.08 -21.85
CA ASP A 246 -14.36 5.47 -21.80
C ASP A 246 -13.20 6.44 -22.05
N TRP A 247 -13.44 7.51 -22.81
CA TRP A 247 -12.46 8.60 -23.08
C TRP A 247 -12.17 9.49 -21.86
N ASN A 248 -12.44 9.00 -20.65
CA ASN A 248 -12.21 9.73 -19.42
C ASN A 248 -10.73 9.55 -18.99
N PRO A 249 -9.93 10.62 -18.93
CA PRO A 249 -8.52 10.51 -18.58
C PRO A 249 -8.28 10.20 -17.09
N TYR A 250 -9.29 10.30 -16.22
CA TYR A 250 -9.11 10.08 -14.78
C TYR A 250 -9.00 8.58 -14.44
N PRO A 251 -7.96 8.18 -13.70
CA PRO A 251 -7.74 6.77 -13.37
C PRO A 251 -8.86 6.23 -12.46
N ARG A 252 -9.32 5.02 -12.78
CA ARG A 252 -10.37 4.32 -12.02
C ARG A 252 -9.82 3.23 -11.10
N VAL A 253 -8.56 2.86 -11.26
CA VAL A 253 -7.79 2.03 -10.32
C VAL A 253 -6.56 2.80 -9.87
N ARG A 254 -6.06 2.50 -8.66
CA ARG A 254 -4.76 2.99 -8.22
C ARG A 254 -3.72 1.90 -8.41
N TYR A 255 -2.62 2.24 -9.08
CA TYR A 255 -1.44 1.39 -9.16
C TYR A 255 -0.54 1.57 -7.94
N THR A 256 0.03 0.47 -7.45
CA THR A 256 1.03 0.46 -6.38
C THR A 256 2.11 -0.57 -6.68
N GLU A 257 3.36 -0.16 -6.58
CA GLU A 257 4.52 -1.06 -6.59
C GLU A 257 4.85 -1.54 -5.17
N ARG A 258 4.08 -1.09 -4.18
CA ARG A 258 4.38 -1.26 -2.77
C ARG A 258 3.46 -2.27 -2.08
N PRO A 259 4.02 -3.34 -1.48
CA PRO A 259 3.24 -4.31 -0.73
C PRO A 259 2.67 -3.78 0.58
N ASP A 260 3.29 -2.76 1.20
CA ASP A 260 2.75 -2.14 2.43
C ASP A 260 1.48 -1.31 2.15
N VAL A 261 1.46 -0.57 1.04
CA VAL A 261 0.28 0.16 0.57
C VAL A 261 -0.84 -0.82 0.18
N ALA A 262 -0.51 -1.86 -0.59
CA ALA A 262 -1.46 -2.92 -0.95
C ALA A 262 -2.11 -3.59 0.28
N ALA A 263 -1.30 -3.96 1.27
CA ALA A 263 -1.80 -4.55 2.52
C ALA A 263 -2.71 -3.59 3.30
N GLN A 264 -2.37 -2.30 3.35
CA GLN A 264 -3.20 -1.30 4.02
C GLN A 264 -4.58 -1.17 3.35
N HIS A 265 -4.65 -1.21 2.01
CA HIS A 265 -5.91 -1.16 1.28
C HIS A 265 -6.76 -2.42 1.42
N LEU A 266 -6.15 -3.61 1.46
CA LEU A 266 -6.86 -4.87 1.79
C LEU A 266 -7.53 -4.79 3.16
N LEU A 267 -6.83 -4.28 4.17
CA LEU A 267 -7.37 -4.11 5.52
C LEU A 267 -8.50 -3.06 5.59
N GLU A 268 -8.56 -2.15 4.64
CA GLU A 268 -9.65 -1.18 4.49
C GLU A 268 -10.88 -1.77 3.75
N GLY A 269 -10.72 -2.90 3.07
CA GLY A 269 -11.79 -3.58 2.32
C GLY A 269 -11.73 -3.39 0.80
N HIS A 270 -10.59 -2.93 0.27
CA HIS A 270 -10.37 -2.88 -1.18
C HIS A 270 -10.06 -4.28 -1.73
N VAL A 271 -10.30 -4.46 -3.03
CA VAL A 271 -9.90 -5.62 -3.81
C VAL A 271 -8.64 -5.25 -4.60
N LEU A 272 -7.66 -6.16 -4.61
CA LEU A 272 -6.46 -6.02 -5.41
C LEU A 272 -6.54 -6.93 -6.64
N VAL A 273 -6.06 -6.44 -7.78
CA VAL A 273 -5.92 -7.23 -9.01
C VAL A 273 -4.47 -7.16 -9.46
N MET A 274 -3.86 -8.34 -9.63
CA MET A 274 -2.46 -8.51 -10.01
C MET A 274 -2.41 -9.28 -11.33
N CYS A 275 -1.64 -8.80 -12.28
CA CYS A 275 -1.38 -9.52 -13.52
C CYS A 275 0.03 -10.11 -13.47
N ASP A 276 0.21 -11.33 -13.96
CA ASP A 276 1.55 -11.89 -14.10
C ASP A 276 2.33 -11.06 -15.11
N THR A 277 3.66 -11.04 -14.97
CA THR A 277 4.60 -10.20 -15.72
C THR A 277 4.62 -8.70 -15.36
N SER A 278 3.88 -8.27 -14.32
CA SER A 278 3.88 -6.88 -13.85
C SER A 278 4.39 -6.70 -12.42
N PRO A 279 5.28 -5.71 -12.15
CA PRO A 279 5.67 -5.31 -10.80
C PRO A 279 4.67 -4.34 -10.15
N SER A 280 3.50 -4.11 -10.74
CA SER A 280 2.49 -3.19 -10.22
C SER A 280 1.18 -3.91 -9.91
N VAL A 281 0.53 -3.50 -8.82
CA VAL A 281 -0.75 -4.06 -8.37
C VAL A 281 -1.84 -3.01 -8.46
N MET A 282 -2.98 -3.37 -9.04
CA MET A 282 -4.16 -2.53 -9.12
C MET A 282 -4.97 -2.62 -7.83
N ILE A 283 -5.39 -1.47 -7.31
CA ILE A 283 -6.29 -1.32 -6.16
C ILE A 283 -7.63 -0.79 -6.67
N ALA A 284 -8.71 -1.46 -6.29
CA ALA A 284 -10.07 -1.10 -6.68
C ALA A 284 -11.09 -1.37 -5.55
N PRO A 285 -12.20 -0.59 -5.46
CA PRO A 285 -12.42 0.69 -6.12
C PRO A 285 -11.64 1.81 -5.44
N VAL A 286 -11.42 2.93 -6.13
CA VAL A 286 -10.67 4.07 -5.57
C VAL A 286 -11.41 5.39 -5.75
N THR A 287 -10.94 6.41 -5.03
CA THR A 287 -11.40 7.79 -5.12
C THR A 287 -10.25 8.67 -5.53
N VAL A 288 -10.54 9.90 -5.96
CA VAL A 288 -9.49 10.89 -6.23
C VAL A 288 -8.56 11.08 -5.02
N PHE A 289 -9.08 10.99 -3.78
CA PHE A 289 -8.27 11.18 -2.58
C PHE A 289 -7.27 10.07 -2.37
N HIS A 290 -7.63 8.82 -2.70
CA HIS A 290 -6.69 7.71 -2.67
C HIS A 290 -5.48 7.97 -3.60
N HIS A 291 -5.66 8.62 -4.76
CA HIS A 291 -4.55 9.00 -5.64
C HIS A 291 -3.64 10.11 -5.09
N LEU A 292 -4.17 10.95 -4.20
CA LEU A 292 -3.44 12.07 -3.59
C LEU A 292 -2.64 11.66 -2.35
N GLU A 293 -2.88 10.46 -1.80
CA GLU A 293 -2.16 9.96 -0.64
C GLU A 293 -0.73 9.49 -0.96
N HIS A 294 0.20 9.70 -0.02
CA HIS A 294 1.52 9.05 -0.01
C HIS A 294 1.72 8.13 1.19
N ALA A 295 2.58 7.14 1.03
CA ALA A 295 3.18 6.43 2.15
C ALA A 295 3.99 7.34 3.09
N GLU A 296 4.79 8.31 2.58
CA GLU A 296 5.65 9.18 3.42
C GLU A 296 4.84 9.98 4.45
N GLU A 297 3.62 10.41 4.09
CA GLU A 297 2.74 11.12 5.01
C GLU A 297 2.45 10.28 6.25
N TYR A 298 2.36 8.95 6.10
CA TYR A 298 2.07 8.01 7.18
C TYR A 298 3.29 7.57 7.99
N ARG A 299 4.50 7.85 7.48
CA ARG A 299 5.79 7.57 8.17
C ARG A 299 6.18 8.65 9.18
N GLN A 300 5.52 9.82 9.15
CA GLN A 300 5.82 10.95 10.03
C GLN A 300 4.83 11.03 11.21
N ASN A 301 5.07 11.92 12.16
CA ASN A 301 4.06 12.25 13.19
C ASN A 301 2.84 12.93 12.55
N PRO A 302 1.62 12.76 13.09
CA PRO A 302 0.40 13.27 12.46
C PRO A 302 0.45 14.76 12.08
N PRO A 303 0.94 15.71 12.91
CA PRO A 303 1.02 17.13 12.52
C PRO A 303 1.91 17.38 11.30
N VAL A 304 3.08 16.71 11.23
CA VAL A 304 4.00 16.81 10.09
C VAL A 304 3.38 16.17 8.84
N GLY A 305 2.72 15.02 9.01
CA GLY A 305 1.98 14.37 7.91
C GLY A 305 0.86 15.25 7.34
N ILE A 306 0.10 15.94 8.20
CA ILE A 306 -0.93 16.91 7.78
C ILE A 306 -0.29 18.06 6.99
N TYR A 307 0.81 18.64 7.49
CA TYR A 307 1.52 19.70 6.79
C TYR A 307 1.97 19.27 5.39
N LEU A 308 2.61 18.11 5.27
CA LEU A 308 3.05 17.57 3.97
C LEU A 308 1.87 17.35 3.02
N ARG A 309 0.75 16.83 3.53
CA ARG A 309 -0.48 16.64 2.75
C ARG A 309 -1.05 17.97 2.23
N ILE A 310 -1.11 19.01 3.07
CA ILE A 310 -1.59 20.34 2.66
C ILE A 310 -0.68 20.96 1.60
N VAL A 311 0.64 20.90 1.79
CA VAL A 311 1.62 21.41 0.80
C VAL A 311 1.43 20.70 -0.54
N ARG A 312 1.22 19.39 -0.51
CA ARG A 312 0.94 18.61 -1.72
C ARG A 312 -0.36 19.04 -2.39
N TYR A 313 -1.46 19.16 -1.64
CA TYR A 313 -2.73 19.61 -2.22
C TYR A 313 -2.61 21.00 -2.84
N ALA A 314 -1.89 21.91 -2.20
CA ALA A 314 -1.60 23.22 -2.74
C ALA A 314 -0.76 23.14 -4.04
N ALA A 315 0.25 22.27 -4.09
CA ALA A 315 1.08 22.07 -5.28
C ALA A 315 0.27 21.47 -6.44
N ILE A 316 -0.58 20.48 -6.18
CA ILE A 316 -1.44 19.86 -7.20
C ILE A 316 -2.49 20.87 -7.71
N PHE A 317 -3.11 21.64 -6.80
CA PHE A 317 -4.03 22.70 -7.18
C PHE A 317 -3.32 23.78 -8.02
N ALA A 318 -2.12 24.19 -7.62
CA ALA A 318 -1.30 25.12 -8.39
C ALA A 318 -0.98 24.56 -9.78
N SER A 319 -0.69 23.25 -9.89
CA SER A 319 -0.41 22.59 -11.16
C SER A 319 -1.57 22.58 -12.13
N LEU A 320 -2.81 22.75 -11.67
CA LEU A 320 -4.00 22.80 -12.51
C LEU A 320 -4.37 24.23 -12.90
N PHE A 321 -4.38 25.15 -11.92
CA PHE A 321 -5.04 26.44 -12.08
C PHE A 321 -4.08 27.62 -12.28
N VAL A 322 -2.85 27.57 -11.78
CA VAL A 322 -1.96 28.75 -11.80
C VAL A 322 -1.65 29.19 -13.23
N LEU A 323 -1.34 28.26 -14.14
CA LEU A 323 -1.00 28.60 -15.51
C LEU A 323 -2.21 29.13 -16.32
N PRO A 324 -3.39 28.46 -16.32
CA PRO A 324 -4.60 29.05 -16.94
C PRO A 324 -4.99 30.42 -16.36
N LEU A 325 -4.91 30.59 -15.04
CA LEU A 325 -5.20 31.87 -14.38
C LEU A 325 -4.22 32.97 -14.81
N TRP A 326 -2.94 32.65 -14.93
CA TRP A 326 -1.95 33.60 -15.41
C TRP A 326 -2.21 33.99 -16.88
N VAL A 327 -2.61 33.03 -17.73
CA VAL A 327 -3.02 33.33 -19.11
C VAL A 327 -4.21 34.29 -19.13
N LEU A 328 -5.23 34.05 -18.30
CA LEU A 328 -6.39 34.93 -18.19
C LEU A 328 -6.00 36.37 -17.85
N VAL A 329 -5.20 36.53 -16.80
CA VAL A 329 -4.74 37.83 -16.30
C VAL A 329 -3.86 38.55 -17.33
N THR A 330 -3.04 37.80 -18.06
CA THR A 330 -2.18 38.36 -19.10
C THR A 330 -2.99 38.85 -20.31
N LEU A 331 -4.06 38.14 -20.68
CA LEU A 331 -4.97 38.56 -21.75
C LEU A 331 -5.89 39.71 -21.32
N HIS A 332 -6.21 39.80 -20.02
CA HIS A 332 -7.08 40.84 -19.46
C HIS A 332 -6.50 41.44 -18.17
N PRO A 333 -5.50 42.33 -18.27
CA PRO A 333 -4.86 42.93 -17.11
C PRO A 333 -5.82 43.76 -16.24
N THR A 334 -6.94 44.22 -16.80
CA THR A 334 -7.98 44.97 -16.07
C THR A 334 -8.68 44.16 -14.98
N LEU A 335 -8.55 42.83 -14.99
CA LEU A 335 -9.08 41.96 -13.95
C LEU A 335 -8.24 41.96 -12.67
N LEU A 336 -7.01 42.49 -12.72
CA LEU A 336 -6.11 42.55 -11.56
C LEU A 336 -6.47 43.70 -10.62
N PRO A 337 -6.61 43.44 -9.31
CA PRO A 337 -6.59 44.49 -8.29
C PRO A 337 -5.27 45.28 -8.36
N PRO A 338 -5.26 46.59 -8.02
CA PRO A 338 -4.06 47.43 -8.08
C PRO A 338 -2.84 46.86 -7.33
N GLY A 339 -3.05 46.16 -6.21
CA GLY A 339 -1.99 45.51 -5.43
C GLY A 339 -1.31 44.32 -6.11
N LEU A 340 -1.89 43.77 -7.19
CA LEU A 340 -1.38 42.63 -7.94
C LEU A 340 -0.93 43.02 -9.36
N ALA A 341 -0.87 44.32 -9.68
CA ALA A 341 -0.49 44.82 -11.02
C ALA A 341 0.95 44.47 -11.45
N PHE A 342 1.74 43.86 -10.57
CA PHE A 342 3.06 43.31 -10.91
C PHE A 342 2.99 41.99 -11.69
N ILE A 343 1.82 41.35 -11.75
CA ILE A 343 1.57 40.10 -12.48
C ILE A 343 1.23 40.42 -13.93
N GLY A 344 1.95 39.81 -14.88
CA GLY A 344 1.75 40.01 -16.30
C GLY A 344 3.00 40.59 -16.97
N PRO A 345 3.25 40.21 -18.24
CA PRO A 345 4.50 40.49 -18.91
C PRO A 345 4.73 42.00 -19.07
N LYS A 346 5.85 42.49 -18.51
CA LYS A 346 6.28 43.90 -18.64
C LYS A 346 6.65 44.30 -20.06
N LYS A 347 7.00 43.32 -20.90
CA LYS A 347 7.27 43.48 -22.34
C LYS A 347 6.55 42.36 -23.08
N MET A 348 5.84 42.72 -24.15
CA MET A 348 5.24 41.73 -25.05
C MET A 348 6.36 41.14 -25.91
N GLY A 349 6.52 39.81 -25.87
CA GLY A 349 7.43 39.08 -26.74
C GLY A 349 6.96 39.06 -28.20
N ASN A 350 7.79 38.50 -29.08
CA ASN A 350 7.51 38.48 -30.53
C ASN A 350 6.42 37.47 -30.93
N VAL A 351 6.09 36.53 -30.03
CA VAL A 351 5.14 35.43 -30.26
C VAL A 351 3.88 35.64 -29.41
N PRO A 352 2.67 35.32 -29.90
CA PRO A 352 1.45 35.39 -29.09
C PRO A 352 1.54 34.54 -27.81
N ILE A 353 1.02 35.06 -26.70
CA ILE A 353 1.11 34.42 -25.37
C ILE A 353 0.58 32.97 -25.38
N LEU A 354 -0.55 32.72 -26.06
CA LEU A 354 -1.09 31.36 -26.17
C LEU A 354 -0.11 30.41 -26.86
N ALA A 355 0.50 30.85 -27.96
CA ALA A 355 1.48 30.04 -28.69
C ALA A 355 2.73 29.80 -27.82
N GLN A 356 3.20 30.82 -27.08
CA GLN A 356 4.32 30.65 -26.15
C GLN A 356 4.01 29.58 -25.08
N VAL A 357 2.83 29.61 -24.47
CA VAL A 357 2.41 28.64 -23.44
C VAL A 357 2.28 27.23 -24.00
N LEU A 358 1.66 27.06 -25.18
CA LEU A 358 1.52 25.76 -25.80
C LEU A 358 2.87 25.17 -26.21
N ILE A 359 3.77 25.98 -26.80
CA ILE A 359 5.13 25.55 -27.14
C ILE A 359 5.88 25.14 -25.87
N ALA A 360 5.73 25.89 -24.77
CA ALA A 360 6.42 25.60 -23.53
C ALA A 360 5.90 24.34 -22.84
N GLU A 361 4.58 24.10 -22.82
CA GLU A 361 3.98 22.84 -22.36
C GLU A 361 4.46 21.67 -23.21
N PHE A 362 4.24 21.69 -24.53
CA PHE A 362 4.69 20.59 -25.41
C PHE A 362 6.21 20.40 -25.40
N GLY A 363 6.99 21.48 -25.21
CA GLY A 363 8.43 21.41 -25.04
C GLY A 363 8.84 20.67 -23.77
N LEU A 364 8.13 20.90 -22.66
CA LEU A 364 8.34 20.15 -21.42
C LEU A 364 7.96 18.67 -21.57
N ASP A 365 6.90 18.36 -22.32
CA ASP A 365 6.51 17.00 -22.68
C ASP A 365 7.62 16.30 -23.46
N MET A 366 8.10 16.95 -24.51
CA MET A 366 9.15 16.44 -25.37
C MET A 366 10.43 16.20 -24.57
N LEU A 367 10.78 17.10 -23.64
CA LEU A 367 11.91 16.93 -22.74
C LEU A 367 11.73 15.71 -21.83
N ARG A 368 10.54 15.52 -21.23
CA ARG A 368 10.26 14.35 -20.38
C ARG A 368 10.34 13.05 -21.18
N MET A 369 9.78 13.00 -22.38
CA MET A 369 9.84 11.82 -23.25
C MET A 369 11.29 11.50 -23.64
N ALA A 370 12.08 12.51 -24.00
CA ALA A 370 13.50 12.34 -24.30
C ALA A 370 14.30 11.86 -23.07
N ALA A 371 13.97 12.35 -21.87
CA ALA A 371 14.64 11.97 -20.63
C ALA A 371 14.43 10.49 -20.28
N ILE A 372 13.24 9.91 -20.54
CA ILE A 372 12.96 8.49 -20.30
C ILE A 372 13.82 7.58 -21.19
N HIS A 373 14.11 8.01 -22.42
CA HIS A 373 15.00 7.27 -23.33
C HIS A 373 16.49 7.54 -23.09
N THR A 374 16.83 8.41 -22.14
CA THR A 374 18.21 8.79 -21.84
C THR A 374 18.67 8.14 -20.53
N PRO A 375 19.86 7.53 -20.47
CA PRO A 375 20.41 7.00 -19.21
C PRO A 375 20.43 8.05 -18.09
N THR A 376 20.12 7.64 -16.85
CA THR A 376 19.88 8.55 -15.71
C THR A 376 20.95 9.64 -15.53
N PRO A 377 22.27 9.37 -15.59
CA PRO A 377 23.29 10.41 -15.43
C PRO A 377 23.24 11.47 -16.54
N LEU A 378 22.90 11.07 -17.76
CA LEU A 378 22.74 11.96 -18.91
C LEU A 378 21.42 12.72 -18.84
N ALA A 379 20.35 12.10 -18.34
CA ALA A 379 19.05 12.74 -18.15
C ALA A 379 19.14 13.95 -17.19
N THR A 380 19.89 13.85 -16.09
CA THR A 380 20.10 14.98 -15.16
C THR A 380 20.85 16.14 -15.82
N ALA A 381 21.87 15.84 -16.62
CA ALA A 381 22.65 16.85 -17.35
C ALA A 381 21.82 17.53 -18.44
N LEU A 382 21.05 16.75 -19.22
CA LEU A 382 20.12 17.27 -20.22
C LEU A 382 19.04 18.16 -19.58
N GLY A 383 18.51 17.76 -18.41
CA GLY A 383 17.54 18.56 -17.67
C GLY A 383 18.09 19.93 -17.27
N LEU A 384 19.34 20.00 -16.80
CA LEU A 384 20.01 21.27 -16.47
C LEU A 384 20.22 22.15 -17.71
N ILE A 385 20.70 21.57 -18.80
CA ILE A 385 20.93 22.28 -20.07
C ILE A 385 19.59 22.80 -20.63
N ALA A 386 18.54 21.99 -20.61
CA ALA A 386 17.23 22.38 -21.09
C ALA A 386 16.61 23.49 -20.23
N ALA A 387 16.67 23.38 -18.90
CA ALA A 387 16.07 24.36 -18.00
C ALA A 387 16.82 25.71 -18.05
N PHE A 388 18.16 25.70 -18.03
CA PHE A 388 18.96 26.91 -17.98
C PHE A 388 19.27 27.46 -19.36
N MET A 389 19.93 26.68 -20.21
CA MET A 389 20.51 27.18 -21.46
C MET A 389 19.44 27.42 -22.53
N ILE A 390 18.53 26.48 -22.73
CA ILE A 390 17.43 26.65 -23.71
C ILE A 390 16.45 27.71 -23.23
N GLY A 391 16.11 27.70 -21.93
CA GLY A 391 15.24 28.71 -21.33
C GLY A 391 15.80 30.13 -21.47
N GLU A 392 17.05 30.35 -21.10
CA GLU A 392 17.71 31.67 -21.18
C GLU A 392 17.82 32.15 -22.63
N VAL A 393 18.24 31.29 -23.56
CA VAL A 393 18.33 31.65 -24.98
C VAL A 393 16.95 31.98 -25.54
N ALA A 394 15.91 31.22 -25.19
CA ALA A 394 14.55 31.48 -25.64
C ALA A 394 13.99 32.81 -25.10
N ILE A 395 14.34 33.21 -23.87
CA ILE A 395 14.02 34.55 -23.36
C ILE A 395 14.76 35.62 -24.16
N ASN A 396 16.06 35.45 -24.37
CA ASN A 396 16.92 36.46 -25.01
C ASN A 396 16.56 36.70 -26.49
N VAL A 397 16.15 35.65 -27.20
CA VAL A 397 15.67 35.75 -28.60
C VAL A 397 14.22 36.27 -28.68
N GLY A 398 13.54 36.45 -27.54
CA GLY A 398 12.18 36.96 -27.47
C GLY A 398 11.09 35.93 -27.80
N LEU A 399 11.43 34.64 -27.75
CA LEU A 399 10.49 33.53 -27.90
C LEU A 399 9.60 33.38 -26.66
N PHE A 400 10.18 33.51 -25.47
CA PHE A 400 9.46 33.40 -24.20
C PHE A 400 9.56 34.66 -23.34
N ASN A 401 8.43 35.00 -22.71
CA ASN A 401 8.45 35.90 -21.55
C ASN A 401 8.97 35.15 -20.31
N PRO A 402 9.83 35.77 -19.47
CA PRO A 402 10.36 35.12 -18.26
C PRO A 402 9.28 34.58 -17.33
N GLU A 403 8.12 35.23 -17.27
CA GLU A 403 6.98 34.80 -16.46
C GLU A 403 6.41 33.45 -16.90
N ILE A 404 6.41 33.12 -18.19
CA ILE A 404 5.92 31.82 -18.67
C ILE A 404 6.75 30.70 -18.07
N ILE A 405 8.07 30.86 -18.06
CA ILE A 405 8.98 29.85 -17.52
C ILE A 405 8.76 29.70 -16.01
N LEU A 406 8.51 30.81 -15.29
CA LEU A 406 8.17 30.78 -13.87
C LEU A 406 6.88 29.98 -13.60
N TYR A 407 5.77 30.32 -14.26
CA TYR A 407 4.48 29.67 -14.00
C TYR A 407 4.44 28.23 -14.51
N LEU A 408 5.14 27.93 -15.62
CA LEU A 408 5.34 26.56 -16.09
C LEU A 408 6.15 25.74 -15.09
N ALA A 409 7.22 26.31 -14.50
CA ALA A 409 8.00 25.62 -13.48
C ALA A 409 7.14 25.29 -12.25
N VAL A 410 6.30 26.22 -11.79
CA VAL A 410 5.33 25.96 -10.70
C VAL A 410 4.38 24.83 -11.08
N ALA A 411 3.85 24.85 -12.30
CA ALA A 411 2.94 23.80 -12.78
C ALA A 411 3.63 22.43 -12.88
N ALA A 412 4.87 22.40 -13.35
CA ALA A 412 5.69 21.20 -13.46
C ALA A 412 6.01 20.60 -12.08
N VAL A 413 6.42 21.43 -11.11
CA VAL A 413 6.69 21.02 -9.73
C VAL A 413 5.43 20.45 -9.08
N GLY A 414 4.29 21.11 -9.26
CA GLY A 414 3.01 20.60 -8.74
C GLY A 414 2.56 19.29 -9.38
N SER A 415 2.84 19.09 -10.67
CA SER A 415 2.63 17.81 -11.35
C SER A 415 3.50 16.70 -10.74
N PHE A 416 4.78 16.96 -10.45
CA PHE A 416 5.67 16.00 -9.78
C PHE A 416 5.32 15.75 -8.31
N ALA A 417 4.61 16.69 -7.66
CA ALA A 417 4.07 16.47 -6.32
C ALA A 417 2.84 15.54 -6.32
N THR A 418 2.26 15.24 -7.48
CA THR A 418 1.14 14.29 -7.62
C THR A 418 1.67 12.86 -7.48
N PRO A 419 1.23 12.07 -6.48
CA PRO A 419 1.81 10.74 -6.21
C PRO A 419 1.48 9.72 -7.29
N SER A 420 0.24 9.74 -7.76
CA SER A 420 -0.22 8.83 -8.81
C SER A 420 0.17 9.42 -10.17
N TYR A 421 0.98 8.66 -10.92
CA TYR A 421 1.41 9.05 -12.26
C TYR A 421 0.22 9.29 -13.20
N GLU A 422 -0.73 8.35 -13.25
CA GLU A 422 -1.96 8.44 -14.07
C GLU A 422 -2.78 9.71 -13.73
N LEU A 423 -2.95 10.03 -12.44
CA LEU A 423 -3.65 11.25 -12.03
C LEU A 423 -2.89 12.51 -12.48
N GLY A 424 -1.56 12.50 -12.40
CA GLY A 424 -0.71 13.60 -12.87
C GLY A 424 -0.88 13.86 -14.37
N GLN A 425 -0.96 12.80 -15.17
CA GLN A 425 -1.21 12.88 -16.61
C GLN A 425 -2.63 13.36 -16.92
N ALA A 426 -3.65 12.88 -16.19
CA ALA A 426 -5.02 13.36 -16.31
C ALA A 426 -5.13 14.87 -16.01
N ASN A 427 -4.51 15.31 -14.91
CA ASN A 427 -4.48 16.71 -14.51
C ASN A 427 -3.78 17.60 -15.55
N ARG A 428 -2.74 17.09 -16.21
CA ARG A 428 -2.09 17.80 -17.33
C ARG A 428 -3.05 18.05 -18.49
N LEU A 429 -3.80 17.03 -18.93
CA LEU A 429 -4.77 17.18 -20.01
C LEU A 429 -5.87 18.19 -19.65
N VAL A 430 -6.35 18.14 -18.41
CA VAL A 430 -7.29 19.14 -17.90
C VAL A 430 -6.68 20.53 -17.89
N ARG A 431 -5.43 20.70 -17.45
CA ARG A 431 -4.74 22.00 -17.52
C ARG A 431 -4.68 22.53 -18.95
N LEU A 432 -4.27 21.72 -19.92
CA LEU A 432 -4.24 22.12 -21.33
C LEU A 432 -5.63 22.54 -21.84
N PHE A 433 -6.66 21.78 -21.49
CA PHE A 433 -8.05 22.14 -21.79
C PHE A 433 -8.44 23.49 -21.16
N LEU A 434 -8.10 23.74 -19.90
CA LEU A 434 -8.36 25.01 -19.23
C LEU A 434 -7.62 26.18 -19.89
N ILE A 435 -6.37 26.00 -20.33
CA ILE A 435 -5.61 27.02 -21.06
C ILE A 435 -6.32 27.37 -22.36
N LEU A 436 -6.72 26.37 -23.15
CA LEU A 436 -7.41 26.57 -24.43
C LEU A 436 -8.76 27.28 -24.23
N MET A 437 -9.56 26.85 -23.26
CA MET A 437 -10.84 27.48 -22.93
C MET A 437 -10.67 28.92 -22.48
N THR A 438 -9.67 29.19 -21.65
CA THR A 438 -9.34 30.54 -21.17
C THR A 438 -8.91 31.44 -22.32
N ALA A 439 -8.10 30.92 -23.25
CA ALA A 439 -7.64 31.71 -24.39
C ALA A 439 -8.74 31.98 -25.42
N ALA A 440 -9.68 31.06 -25.59
CA ALA A 440 -10.80 31.21 -26.51
C ALA A 440 -11.92 32.10 -25.97
N PHE A 441 -12.25 31.99 -24.69
CA PHE A 441 -13.44 32.63 -24.09
C PHE A 441 -13.14 33.43 -22.81
N SER A 442 -11.87 33.77 -22.54
CA SER A 442 -11.48 34.58 -21.39
C SER A 442 -11.94 33.95 -20.05
N TRP A 443 -12.40 34.77 -19.11
CA TRP A 443 -12.83 34.33 -17.77
C TRP A 443 -14.06 33.42 -17.82
N ILE A 444 -14.96 33.63 -18.78
CA ILE A 444 -16.13 32.74 -19.00
C ILE A 444 -15.64 31.36 -19.41
N GLY A 445 -14.65 31.29 -20.30
CA GLY A 445 -14.01 30.05 -20.71
C GLY A 445 -13.39 29.28 -19.57
N LEU A 446 -12.63 29.97 -18.72
CA LEU A 446 -12.05 29.37 -17.53
C LEU A 446 -13.15 28.82 -16.61
N LEU A 447 -14.20 29.59 -16.33
CA LEU A 447 -15.31 29.15 -15.48
C LEU A 447 -16.01 27.91 -16.04
N ILE A 448 -16.37 27.93 -17.33
CA ILE A 448 -17.00 26.77 -18.00
C ILE A 448 -16.06 25.57 -17.98
N GLY A 449 -14.77 25.77 -18.25
CA GLY A 449 -13.78 24.71 -18.22
C GLY A 449 -13.65 24.06 -16.84
N VAL A 450 -13.64 24.87 -15.77
CA VAL A 450 -13.61 24.38 -14.38
C VAL A 450 -14.88 23.61 -14.04
N LEU A 451 -16.06 24.12 -14.44
CA LEU A 451 -17.33 23.43 -14.23
C LEU A 451 -17.41 22.11 -14.99
N ALA A 452 -16.93 22.06 -16.24
CA ALA A 452 -16.86 20.85 -17.05
C ALA A 452 -15.90 19.82 -16.44
N PHE A 453 -14.73 20.27 -15.97
CA PHE A 453 -13.80 19.44 -15.21
C PHE A 453 -14.45 18.86 -13.94
N LEU A 454 -15.10 19.68 -13.14
CA LEU A 454 -15.75 19.23 -11.91
C LEU A 454 -16.90 18.24 -12.21
N ALA A 455 -17.69 18.51 -13.25
CA ALA A 455 -18.75 17.61 -13.70
C ALA A 455 -18.20 16.24 -14.14
N LEU A 456 -17.06 16.22 -14.86
CA LEU A 456 -16.39 14.99 -15.26
C LEU A 456 -15.97 14.16 -14.03
N VAL A 457 -15.30 14.77 -13.06
CA VAL A 457 -14.83 14.08 -11.84
C VAL A 457 -16.00 13.57 -11.00
N ILE A 458 -17.08 14.36 -10.85
CA ILE A 458 -18.27 13.96 -10.09
C ILE A 458 -19.02 12.80 -10.77
N ARG A 459 -19.09 12.79 -12.11
CA ARG A 459 -19.76 11.72 -12.88
C ARG A 459 -18.92 10.42 -12.88
N THR A 460 -17.62 10.52 -12.67
CA THR A 460 -16.70 9.38 -12.68
C THR A 460 -17.04 8.41 -11.54
N LYS A 461 -17.05 7.11 -11.86
CA LYS A 461 -17.26 6.02 -10.90
C LYS A 461 -16.14 4.99 -11.04
N SER A 462 -15.72 4.42 -9.93
CA SER A 462 -14.79 3.30 -9.86
C SER A 462 -15.58 2.09 -9.33
N PHE A 463 -15.84 1.10 -10.19
CA PHE A 463 -16.65 -0.11 -9.88
C PHE A 463 -17.95 0.22 -9.13
N GLY A 464 -18.77 1.07 -9.76
CA GLY A 464 -20.05 1.52 -9.20
C GLY A 464 -19.95 2.56 -8.07
N LYS A 465 -18.81 2.69 -7.40
CA LYS A 465 -18.62 3.62 -6.28
C LYS A 465 -18.21 5.03 -6.78
N PRO A 466 -18.67 6.12 -6.12
CA PRO A 466 -18.43 7.50 -6.56
C PRO A 466 -16.97 7.94 -6.40
N TYR A 467 -16.34 8.40 -7.48
CA TYR A 467 -14.91 8.76 -7.49
C TYR A 467 -14.55 9.99 -6.65
N PHE A 468 -15.49 10.95 -6.51
CA PHE A 468 -15.28 12.19 -5.76
C PHE A 468 -15.75 12.12 -4.30
N TRP A 469 -16.03 10.92 -3.78
CA TRP A 469 -16.34 10.73 -2.37
C TRP A 469 -15.14 11.07 -1.49
N PRO A 470 -15.31 11.75 -0.34
CA PRO A 470 -16.56 12.11 0.35
C PRO A 470 -17.12 13.50 0.02
N LEU A 471 -16.63 14.19 -1.02
CA LEU A 471 -17.15 15.50 -1.42
C LEU A 471 -18.41 15.40 -2.28
N ALA A 472 -18.53 14.37 -3.13
CA ALA A 472 -19.76 14.08 -3.84
C ALA A 472 -19.98 12.55 -3.92
N PRO A 473 -21.02 12.01 -3.26
CA PRO A 473 -21.96 12.69 -2.36
C PRO A 473 -21.29 13.18 -1.07
N ILE A 474 -21.78 14.30 -0.53
CA ILE A 474 -21.19 14.94 0.65
C ILE A 474 -21.35 14.05 1.88
N ASN A 475 -20.23 13.62 2.46
CA ASN A 475 -20.17 12.98 3.78
C ASN A 475 -19.29 13.80 4.72
N VAL A 476 -19.91 14.75 5.43
CA VAL A 476 -19.24 15.71 6.31
C VAL A 476 -18.32 15.05 7.35
N LYS A 477 -18.68 13.84 7.80
CA LYS A 477 -17.89 13.10 8.80
C LYS A 477 -16.57 12.56 8.23
N MET A 478 -16.56 12.21 6.94
CA MET A 478 -15.41 11.60 6.27
C MET A 478 -14.51 12.61 5.54
N ILE A 479 -15.00 13.83 5.27
CA ILE A 479 -14.19 14.93 4.71
C ILE A 479 -12.88 15.15 5.47
N PRO A 480 -12.86 15.32 6.82
CA PRO A 480 -11.61 15.52 7.52
C PRO A 480 -10.70 14.29 7.46
N VAL A 481 -11.24 13.07 7.32
CA VAL A 481 -10.43 11.84 7.19
C VAL A 481 -9.78 11.75 5.80
N ALA A 482 -10.47 12.21 4.75
CA ALA A 482 -9.95 12.28 3.40
C ALA A 482 -8.92 13.42 3.25
N LEU A 483 -9.25 14.62 3.72
CA LEU A 483 -8.42 15.81 3.53
C LEU A 483 -7.28 15.95 4.55
N LEU A 484 -7.49 15.50 5.78
CA LEU A 484 -6.51 15.60 6.86
C LEU A 484 -6.11 14.20 7.32
N ARG A 485 -4.83 14.02 7.61
CA ARG A 485 -4.36 12.76 8.17
C ARG A 485 -4.75 12.64 9.64
N ALA A 486 -5.71 11.77 9.95
CA ALA A 486 -6.00 11.37 11.33
C ALA A 486 -4.91 10.39 11.87
N PRO A 487 -4.60 10.42 13.18
CA PRO A 487 -3.78 9.40 13.83
C PRO A 487 -4.37 7.99 13.62
N VAL A 488 -3.52 6.98 13.40
CA VAL A 488 -4.00 5.60 13.17
C VAL A 488 -4.86 5.06 14.33
N PRO A 489 -4.52 5.28 15.61
CA PRO A 489 -5.39 4.84 16.72
C PRO A 489 -6.76 5.51 16.76
N ALA A 490 -6.93 6.64 16.06
CA ALA A 490 -8.22 7.33 15.95
C ALA A 490 -9.07 6.81 14.78
N LYS A 491 -8.48 6.06 13.83
CA LYS A 491 -9.18 5.48 12.69
C LYS A 491 -9.90 4.20 13.11
N ARG A 492 -11.04 4.35 13.78
CA ARG A 492 -11.87 3.22 14.23
C ARG A 492 -12.58 2.49 13.09
N LEU A 493 -13.15 3.23 12.14
CA LEU A 493 -14.03 2.65 11.11
C LEU A 493 -13.31 2.50 9.77
N ARG A 494 -13.65 1.45 9.04
CA ARG A 494 -13.29 1.29 7.63
C ARG A 494 -14.11 2.27 6.76
N PRO A 495 -13.61 2.64 5.56
CA PRO A 495 -14.32 3.55 4.67
C PRO A 495 -15.69 2.99 4.27
N GLN A 496 -16.77 3.72 4.61
CA GLN A 496 -18.14 3.28 4.33
C GLN A 496 -18.45 3.14 2.83
N MET A 497 -17.72 3.85 1.96
CA MET A 497 -17.88 3.74 0.50
C MET A 497 -17.64 2.31 -0.02
N LEU A 498 -16.85 1.52 0.69
CA LEU A 498 -16.51 0.16 0.29
C LEU A 498 -17.59 -0.86 0.69
N ASP A 499 -18.61 -0.43 1.44
CA ASP A 499 -19.65 -1.30 2.02
C ASP A 499 -19.08 -2.57 2.70
N PRO A 500 -18.10 -2.42 3.62
CA PRO A 500 -17.40 -3.57 4.18
C PRO A 500 -18.32 -4.41 5.08
N ILE A 501 -18.16 -5.74 5.04
CA ILE A 501 -18.92 -6.68 5.87
C ILE A 501 -18.62 -6.43 7.36
N ASP A 502 -17.33 -6.32 7.70
CA ASP A 502 -16.85 -5.85 8.99
C ASP A 502 -16.48 -4.34 8.91
N PRO A 503 -17.26 -3.44 9.53
CA PRO A 503 -16.98 -1.99 9.50
C PRO A 503 -15.92 -1.54 10.51
N ASP A 504 -15.61 -2.32 11.55
CA ASP A 504 -14.76 -1.90 12.67
C ASP A 504 -13.31 -2.34 12.48
N ARG A 505 -12.39 -1.37 12.39
CA ARG A 505 -10.94 -1.61 12.33
C ARG A 505 -10.31 -1.82 13.71
N LEU A 506 -10.90 -1.22 14.74
CA LEU A 506 -10.38 -1.25 16.11
C LEU A 506 -11.45 -1.79 17.07
N PRO A 507 -11.06 -2.60 18.07
CA PRO A 507 -11.96 -3.01 19.14
C PRO A 507 -12.54 -1.81 19.91
N ASP A 508 -13.75 -1.97 20.46
CA ASP A 508 -14.45 -0.92 21.21
C ASP A 508 -13.63 -0.33 22.37
N ALA A 509 -12.74 -1.10 22.98
CA ALA A 509 -11.87 -0.65 24.07
C ALA A 509 -10.94 0.52 23.68
N TYR A 510 -10.61 0.65 22.39
CA TYR A 510 -9.75 1.73 21.88
C TYR A 510 -10.53 2.98 21.46
N ALA A 511 -11.88 2.94 21.51
CA ALA A 511 -12.74 4.03 21.07
C ALA A 511 -12.64 5.31 21.93
N GLY A 512 -11.96 5.26 23.09
CA GLY A 512 -11.85 6.38 24.03
C GLY A 512 -10.52 7.13 24.08
N ALA A 513 -9.45 6.65 23.42
CA ALA A 513 -8.10 7.15 23.70
C ALA A 513 -7.51 8.11 22.66
N ALA A 514 -8.12 8.27 21.47
CA ALA A 514 -7.60 9.21 20.47
C ALA A 514 -8.72 9.73 19.53
N GLY A 515 -9.15 10.96 19.79
CA GLY A 515 -9.60 11.95 18.80
C GLY A 515 -10.33 11.50 17.54
N GLY A 516 -11.61 11.17 17.68
CA GLY A 516 -12.61 11.19 16.62
C GLY A 516 -13.96 11.00 17.27
N ALA A 517 -14.83 12.00 17.21
CA ALA A 517 -16.12 11.99 17.91
C ALA A 517 -17.03 10.86 17.40
N ALA A 518 -16.85 9.67 17.94
CA ALA A 518 -17.80 8.58 17.94
C ALA A 518 -18.45 8.52 19.33
N GLN A 519 -19.12 9.61 19.73
CA GLN A 519 -20.22 9.46 20.68
C GLN A 519 -21.41 8.92 19.90
N GLY A 520 -21.45 7.61 19.72
CA GLY A 520 -22.73 6.92 19.73
C GLY A 520 -23.31 7.18 21.11
N THR A 521 -24.42 7.92 21.16
CA THR A 521 -25.12 8.21 22.42
C THR A 521 -25.37 6.89 23.14
N PRO A 522 -24.92 6.69 24.39
CA PRO A 522 -25.35 5.52 25.14
C PRO A 522 -26.85 5.68 25.38
N GLN A 523 -27.66 4.91 24.66
CA GLN A 523 -29.09 4.81 24.95
C GLN A 523 -29.22 4.42 26.42
N THR A 524 -29.76 5.37 27.17
CA THR A 524 -29.97 5.27 28.61
C THR A 524 -30.94 4.12 28.85
N ARG A 525 -30.43 2.97 29.32
CA ARG A 525 -31.28 1.89 29.84
C ARG A 525 -32.02 2.40 31.08
N LYS A 526 -33.25 2.89 30.90
CA LYS A 526 -34.24 2.95 31.99
C LYS A 526 -34.66 1.52 32.31
N ASN A 527 -34.02 0.91 33.31
CA ASN A 527 -34.61 -0.25 33.98
C ASN A 527 -35.82 0.24 34.79
N GLN A 528 -37.01 -0.09 34.31
CA GLN A 528 -38.21 -0.26 35.14
C GLN A 528 -38.24 -1.71 35.67
N GLN A 529 -38.92 -1.88 36.82
CA GLN A 529 -38.96 -3.04 37.72
C GLN A 529 -37.72 -3.11 38.63
N GLY A 530 -37.75 -2.76 39.92
CA GLY A 530 -38.84 -2.73 40.89
C GLY A 530 -38.69 -3.93 41.83
N GLY A 531 -38.10 -3.73 43.02
CA GLY A 531 -38.16 -4.74 44.10
C GLY A 531 -36.98 -4.80 45.06
N SER A 532 -37.13 -4.11 46.20
CA SER A 532 -36.66 -4.51 47.55
C SER A 532 -35.18 -4.41 47.97
N ARG A 533 -34.95 -3.43 48.86
CA ARG A 533 -34.21 -3.46 50.15
C ARG A 533 -32.67 -3.59 50.19
N LYS A 534 -32.09 -2.45 50.62
CA LYS A 534 -31.16 -2.20 51.75
C LYS A 534 -29.74 -2.78 51.74
N SER A 535 -28.80 -1.86 52.03
CA SER A 535 -27.42 -2.04 52.53
C SER A 535 -26.45 -2.58 51.46
N SER A 536 -25.33 -1.96 51.12
CA SER A 536 -24.29 -1.43 52.00
C SER A 536 -23.47 -0.34 51.29
N LYS A 537 -23.46 0.85 51.89
CA LYS A 537 -22.50 1.93 51.61
C LYS A 537 -21.20 1.59 52.37
N THR A 538 -20.47 0.56 51.95
CA THR A 538 -19.20 0.21 52.64
C THR A 538 -18.26 -0.64 51.76
N GLU A 539 -17.96 -0.23 50.52
CA GLU A 539 -16.88 -0.91 49.78
C GLU A 539 -16.13 -0.07 48.73
N ARG A 540 -16.44 1.23 48.61
CA ARG A 540 -15.69 2.15 47.73
C ARG A 540 -14.66 3.03 48.44
N GLU A 541 -14.49 2.87 49.76
CA GLU A 541 -13.51 3.61 50.55
C GLU A 541 -12.26 2.81 50.94
N LYS A 542 -12.12 1.55 50.47
CA LYS A 542 -10.97 0.68 50.80
C LYS A 542 -9.93 0.48 49.69
N VAL A 543 -10.09 1.09 48.51
CA VAL A 543 -9.11 0.91 47.39
C VAL A 543 -8.15 2.10 47.22
N ASN A 544 -8.39 3.24 47.88
CA ASN A 544 -7.51 4.42 47.83
C ASN A 544 -6.75 4.68 49.14
N LYS A 545 -6.18 3.62 49.75
CA LYS A 545 -5.31 3.79 50.93
C LYS A 545 -4.35 2.62 51.17
N VAL A 546 -3.57 2.21 50.16
CA VAL A 546 -2.32 1.46 50.38
C VAL A 546 -1.27 1.89 49.36
N LYS A 547 -0.06 2.20 49.86
CA LYS A 547 1.19 2.65 49.19
C LYS A 547 1.46 4.17 49.22
N LYS A 548 1.70 4.67 50.43
CA LYS A 548 2.66 5.75 50.69
C LYS A 548 3.32 5.49 52.05
N ASN A 549 4.52 4.92 52.04
CA ASN A 549 5.61 5.05 53.01
C ASN A 549 6.52 3.82 52.94
N ASP A 550 7.68 3.99 52.30
CA ASP A 550 8.98 3.85 52.97
C ASP A 550 10.08 4.20 51.97
N SER A 551 10.64 5.39 52.11
CA SER A 551 11.89 5.78 51.47
C SER A 551 12.76 6.45 52.54
N LYS A 552 13.66 5.67 53.15
CA LYS A 552 14.77 6.18 53.95
C LYS A 552 15.95 6.48 53.01
N VAL A 553 16.52 7.67 53.22
CA VAL A 553 17.65 8.27 52.53
C VAL A 553 18.97 7.85 53.20
N ILE A 554 20.00 7.53 52.42
CA ILE A 554 21.43 7.68 52.79
C ILE A 554 22.16 8.24 51.54
N PRO A 555 23.07 9.25 51.68
CA PRO A 555 23.56 10.08 50.56
C PRO A 555 24.88 9.58 49.98
N ILE A 556 25.15 9.94 48.71
CA ILE A 556 26.49 9.81 48.09
C ILE A 556 26.98 11.21 47.70
N ILE A 557 28.06 11.62 48.35
CA ILE A 557 28.95 12.72 48.00
C ILE A 557 30.14 12.13 47.25
N GLY A 558 30.65 12.80 46.21
CA GLY A 558 32.04 12.64 45.80
C GLY A 558 32.30 12.65 44.30
N THR A 559 32.62 13.82 43.77
CA THR A 559 33.33 14.02 42.51
C THR A 559 34.77 13.49 42.59
N SER A 560 35.19 12.69 41.62
CA SER A 560 36.61 12.62 41.22
C SER A 560 36.76 12.19 39.74
N LYS A 561 37.61 12.94 39.04
CA LYS A 561 38.12 12.69 37.69
C LYS A 561 38.78 11.31 37.60
N ILE A 562 38.48 10.53 36.57
CA ILE A 562 39.37 9.46 36.08
C ILE A 562 39.36 9.48 34.55
N GLU A 563 40.57 9.53 34.00
CA GLU A 563 40.94 9.64 32.59
C GLU A 563 40.65 8.36 31.78
N ALA A 564 40.46 8.54 30.48
CA ALA A 564 40.27 7.45 29.52
C ALA A 564 41.59 6.67 29.29
N PRO A 565 41.59 5.33 29.28
CA PRO A 565 42.80 4.57 29.01
C PRO A 565 43.09 4.50 27.50
N SER A 566 44.35 4.77 27.20
CA SER A 566 45.06 4.57 25.95
C SER A 566 44.96 3.12 25.45
N GLN A 567 44.56 2.93 24.19
CA GLN A 567 44.76 1.66 23.47
C GLN A 567 46.06 1.74 22.68
N ASP A 568 47.08 1.04 23.16
CA ASP A 568 48.25 0.65 22.39
C ASP A 568 48.34 -0.87 22.34
N ASN A 569 48.56 -1.35 21.11
CA ASN A 569 49.13 -2.64 20.69
C ASN A 569 48.51 -3.96 21.18
N GLU A 570 47.84 -4.64 20.25
CA GLU A 570 48.23 -6.02 19.93
C GLU A 570 48.15 -6.27 18.41
N LYS A 571 49.25 -6.77 17.85
CA LYS A 571 49.47 -7.06 16.42
C LYS A 571 49.22 -8.54 16.15
N SER A 572 48.53 -8.83 15.05
CA SER A 572 48.80 -9.87 14.02
C SER A 572 47.45 -10.22 13.35
N SER A 573 47.27 -10.47 12.06
CA SER A 573 48.11 -10.64 10.87
C SER A 573 47.14 -10.56 9.66
N GLY A 574 47.57 -10.04 8.49
CA GLY A 574 46.81 -10.21 7.22
C GLY A 574 46.72 -9.00 6.27
N SER A 575 47.74 -8.82 5.43
CA SER A 575 47.80 -8.16 4.10
C SER A 575 47.16 -6.76 3.84
N PRO A 576 47.97 -5.73 3.48
CA PRO A 576 47.48 -4.47 2.91
C PRO A 576 47.81 -4.36 1.41
N ARG A 577 46.79 -4.50 0.55
CA ARG A 577 46.94 -4.32 -0.92
C ARG A 577 46.16 -3.15 -1.54
N TRP A 578 45.68 -2.20 -0.73
CA TRP A 578 44.76 -1.13 -1.20
C TRP A 578 45.13 0.32 -0.84
N ARG A 579 46.40 0.63 -0.54
CA ARG A 579 46.85 2.02 -0.29
C ARG A 579 47.97 2.56 -1.20
N GLN A 580 48.39 1.81 -2.22
CA GLN A 580 49.45 2.25 -3.15
C GLN A 580 48.95 2.87 -4.47
N GLN A 581 47.65 2.78 -4.78
CA GLN A 581 47.13 3.21 -6.09
C GLN A 581 46.65 4.67 -6.16
N ARG A 582 46.56 5.39 -5.02
CA ARG A 582 46.10 6.79 -4.99
C ARG A 582 47.20 7.86 -5.08
N ARG A 583 48.47 7.49 -4.88
CA ARG A 583 49.59 8.45 -4.97
C ARG A 583 50.15 8.62 -6.38
N GLY A 584 49.96 7.65 -7.29
CA GLY A 584 50.49 7.74 -8.67
C GLY A 584 49.71 8.67 -9.60
N LEU A 585 48.38 8.79 -9.42
CA LEU A 585 47.54 9.61 -10.31
C LEU A 585 47.78 11.12 -10.13
N TRP A 586 48.10 11.56 -8.91
CA TRP A 586 48.31 12.98 -8.61
C TRP A 586 49.69 13.48 -9.06
N THR A 587 50.70 12.61 -9.06
CA THR A 587 52.02 12.92 -9.63
C THR A 587 51.94 12.98 -11.16
N TRP A 588 51.22 12.04 -11.80
CA TRP A 588 51.03 12.03 -13.26
C TRP A 588 50.32 13.29 -13.79
N PHE A 589 49.31 13.79 -13.06
CA PHE A 589 48.59 15.01 -13.46
C PHE A 589 49.45 16.28 -13.38
N LYS A 590 50.36 16.37 -12.40
CA LYS A 590 51.29 17.51 -12.26
C LYS A 590 52.37 17.54 -13.33
N THR A 591 52.86 16.39 -13.79
CA THR A 591 53.92 16.36 -14.81
C THR A 591 53.43 16.65 -16.23
N LYS A 592 52.13 16.49 -16.52
CA LYS A 592 51.60 16.60 -17.90
C LYS A 592 50.89 17.93 -18.24
N MET A 593 50.53 18.75 -17.25
CA MET A 593 49.88 20.05 -17.48
C MET A 593 50.71 21.28 -17.08
N GLY A 594 51.96 21.09 -16.66
CA GLY A 594 52.89 22.18 -16.36
C GLY A 594 53.96 22.34 -17.43
N GLY A 595 53.64 22.89 -18.60
CA GLY A 595 54.68 23.16 -19.60
C GLY A 595 54.22 23.71 -20.94
N LYS A 596 53.94 25.02 -21.01
CA LYS A 596 54.54 25.98 -21.97
C LYS A 596 53.86 27.35 -21.86
N LYS A 597 54.60 28.30 -21.26
CA LYS A 597 54.53 29.72 -21.62
C LYS A 597 55.60 29.94 -22.71
N ARG A 598 55.17 30.36 -23.89
CA ARG A 598 55.79 31.41 -24.70
C ARG A 598 54.73 31.97 -25.61
#